data_AF-A0A935JZ39-F1
#
_entry.id   AF-A0A935JZ39-F1
#
_cell.length_a   1.000
_cell.length_b   1.000
_cell.length_c   1.000
_cell.angle_alpha   90.00
_cell.angle_beta   90.00
_cell.angle_gamma   90.00
#
_symmetry.space_group_name_H-M   'P 1'
#
loop_
_entity.id
_entity.type
_entity.pdbx_description
1 polymer ?
#
loop_
_entity_poly.entity_id
_entity_poly.type
_entity_poly.pdbx_seq_one_letter_code
_entity_poly.pdbx_strand_id
1 'polypeptide(L)'
;MALLRATLTTFPEATIVNTAPLYLEVIFTTPIGFKDQIEFRIDEPSKRIDFRSRSKIGLYDFNKNRSRMQDFTASFKTVTVNALNSGKN
;
A
#
# COMPACT_ATOMS: atom_id res chain seq x y z
N MET A 1 -3.80 -7.05 8.50
CA MET A 1 -3.39 -7.53 7.16
C MET A 1 -4.52 -7.59 6.12
N ALA A 2 -5.73 -8.07 6.44
CA ALA A 2 -6.81 -8.21 5.44
C ALA A 2 -7.15 -6.90 4.70
N LEU A 3 -7.30 -5.79 5.43
CA LEU A 3 -7.62 -4.47 4.84
C LEU A 3 -6.51 -3.98 3.90
N LEU A 4 -5.22 -4.18 4.25
CA LEU A 4 -4.11 -3.81 3.37
C LEU A 4 -4.16 -4.57 2.04
N ARG A 5 -4.42 -5.88 2.10
CA ARG A 5 -4.57 -6.70 0.88
C ARG A 5 -5.77 -6.24 0.06
N ALA A 6 -6.92 -5.99 0.69
CA ALA A 6 -8.10 -5.47 0.00
C ALA A 6 -7.83 -4.12 -0.68
N THR A 7 -7.15 -3.19 0.00
CA THR A 7 -6.72 -1.93 -0.62
C THR A 7 -5.78 -2.16 -1.79
N LEU A 8 -4.81 -3.07 -1.68
CA LEU A 8 -3.89 -3.37 -2.80
C LEU A 8 -4.61 -3.91 -4.03
N THR A 9 -5.73 -4.62 -3.88
CA THR A 9 -6.51 -5.09 -5.05
C THR A 9 -7.13 -3.94 -5.87
N THR A 10 -7.22 -2.72 -5.32
CA THR A 10 -7.67 -1.55 -6.08
C THR A 10 -6.57 -0.93 -6.94
N PHE A 11 -5.34 -1.43 -6.85
CA PHE A 11 -4.18 -0.97 -7.61
C PHE A 11 -3.68 -2.10 -8.52
N PRO A 12 -4.14 -2.18 -9.78
CA PRO A 12 -3.75 -3.27 -10.69
C PRO A 12 -2.25 -3.33 -10.98
N GLU A 13 -1.54 -2.21 -10.82
CA GLU A 13 -0.10 -2.11 -10.99
C GLU A 13 0.72 -2.61 -9.77
N ALA A 14 0.05 -2.96 -8.66
CA ALA A 14 0.68 -3.42 -7.44
C ALA A 14 0.88 -4.93 -7.45
N THR A 15 2.11 -5.38 -7.18
CA THR A 15 2.47 -6.79 -7.07
C THR A 15 3.02 -7.07 -5.68
N ILE A 16 2.40 -7.97 -4.93
CA ILE A 16 2.91 -8.43 -3.64
C ILE A 16 4.07 -9.40 -3.91
N VAL A 17 5.26 -9.08 -3.41
CA VAL A 17 6.47 -9.90 -3.62
C VAL A 17 6.90 -10.65 -2.37
N ASN A 18 6.50 -10.18 -1.19
CA ASN A 18 6.77 -10.86 0.07
C ASN A 18 5.64 -10.62 1.07
N THR A 19 5.29 -11.65 1.83
CA THR A 19 4.27 -11.57 2.89
C THR A 19 4.78 -12.26 4.15
N ALA A 20 4.69 -11.57 5.28
CA ALA A 20 4.88 -12.14 6.61
C ALA A 20 3.74 -11.67 7.55
N PRO A 21 3.63 -12.19 8.78
CA PRO A 21 2.53 -11.85 9.68
C PRO A 21 2.35 -10.34 9.91
N LEU A 22 3.46 -9.62 10.12
CA LEU A 22 3.48 -8.17 10.40
C LEU A 22 4.19 -7.35 9.32
N TYR A 23 4.45 -7.95 8.16
CA TYR A 23 5.20 -7.32 7.09
C TYR A 23 4.62 -7.65 5.72
N LEU A 24 4.63 -6.67 4.82
CA LEU A 24 4.18 -6.85 3.46
C LEU A 24 5.07 -6.03 2.52
N GLU A 25 5.68 -6.69 1.55
CA GLU A 25 6.47 -6.03 0.50
C GLU A 25 5.69 -6.04 -0.81
N VAL A 26 5.60 -4.87 -1.42
CA VAL A 26 4.87 -4.63 -2.65
C VAL A 26 5.77 -3.90 -3.63
N ILE A 27 5.72 -4.29 -4.91
CA ILE A 27 6.33 -3.55 -6.00
C ILE A 27 5.21 -2.99 -6.87
N PHE A 28 5.21 -1.67 -7.06
CA PHE A 28 4.37 -0.99 -8.01
C PHE A 28 5.15 -0.78 -9.31
N THR A 29 4.56 -1.19 -10.43
CA THR A 29 5.18 -1.01 -11.75
C THR A 29 4.39 -0.03 -12.59
N THR A 30 4.96 1.13 -12.87
CA THR A 30 4.31 2.11 -13.75
C THR A 30 4.25 1.58 -15.20
N PRO A 31 3.31 2.06 -16.04
CA PRO A 31 3.20 1.66 -17.44
C PRO A 31 4.49 1.87 -18.26
N ILE A 32 5.33 2.82 -17.85
CA ILE A 32 6.61 3.15 -18.50
C ILE A 32 7.81 2.41 -17.88
N GLY A 33 7.57 1.45 -16.99
CA GLY A 33 8.59 0.51 -16.49
C GLY A 33 9.29 0.91 -15.18
N PHE A 34 8.95 2.06 -14.57
CA PHE A 34 9.47 2.39 -13.24
C PHE A 34 8.91 1.46 -12.18
N LYS A 35 9.79 1.03 -11.26
CA LYS A 35 9.47 0.13 -10.16
C LYS A 35 9.66 0.86 -8.84
N ASP A 36 8.59 0.98 -8.07
CA ASP A 36 8.61 1.51 -6.72
C ASP A 36 8.35 0.38 -5.73
N GLN A 37 9.27 0.18 -4.78
CA GLN A 37 9.08 -0.77 -3.71
C GLN A 37 8.43 -0.08 -2.52
N ILE A 38 7.40 -0.70 -1.97
CA ILE A 38 6.71 -0.26 -0.77
C ILE A 38 6.73 -1.38 0.24
N GLU A 39 7.28 -1.09 1.40
CA GLU A 39 7.34 -1.99 2.54
C GLU A 39 6.36 -1.50 3.60
N PHE A 40 5.40 -2.34 3.98
CA PHE A 40 4.48 -2.09 5.07
C PHE A 40 4.91 -2.89 6.29
N ARG A 41 4.89 -2.24 7.45
CA ARG A 41 5.10 -2.86 8.76
C ARG A 41 3.89 -2.58 9.64
N ILE A 42 3.39 -3.62 10.29
CA ILE A 42 2.29 -3.51 11.24
C ILE A 42 2.86 -3.47 12.65
N ASP A 43 2.55 -2.39 13.36
CA ASP A 43 2.73 -2.28 14.80
C ASP A 43 1.38 -2.57 15.47
N GLU A 44 1.20 -3.83 15.89
CA GLU A 44 -0.01 -4.27 16.60
C GLU A 44 -0.20 -3.55 17.95
N PRO A 45 0.83 -3.43 18.83
CA PRO A 45 0.72 -2.67 20.08
C PRO A 45 0.19 -1.25 19.87
N SER A 46 0.73 -0.52 18.90
CA SER A 46 0.32 0.86 18.62
C SER A 46 -0.91 0.96 17.71
N LYS A 47 -1.42 -0.16 17.18
CA LYS A 47 -2.44 -0.24 16.13
C LYS A 47 -2.14 0.65 14.92
N ARG A 48 -0.86 0.71 14.52
CA ARG A 48 -0.37 1.55 13.43
C ARG A 48 0.19 0.69 12.30
N ILE A 49 0.14 1.26 11.11
CA ILE A 49 0.80 0.68 9.93
C ILE A 49 1.79 1.72 9.46
N ASP A 50 3.06 1.39 9.58
CA ASP A 50 4.13 2.18 9.01
C ASP A 50 4.41 1.69 7.59
N PHE A 51 4.79 2.60 6.71
CA PHE A 51 5.24 2.23 5.38
C PHE A 51 6.51 2.97 5.01
N ARG A 52 7.33 2.33 4.19
CA ARG A 52 8.48 2.95 3.56
C ARG A 52 8.36 2.74 2.07
N SER A 53 8.36 3.84 1.32
CA SER A 53 8.40 3.79 -0.14
C SER A 53 9.79 4.14 -0.67
N ARG A 54 10.28 3.38 -1.64
CA ARG A 54 11.59 3.53 -2.28
C ARG A 54 11.48 3.24 -3.77
N SER A 55 11.79 4.23 -4.60
CA SER A 55 11.96 4.03 -6.04
C SER A 55 13.23 3.22 -6.32
N LYS A 56 13.11 2.14 -7.10
CA LYS A 56 14.26 1.27 -7.47
C LYS A 56 15.03 1.80 -8.68
N ILE A 57 14.35 2.49 -9.60
CA ILE A 57 14.93 2.99 -10.85
C ILE A 57 14.30 4.36 -11.17
N GLY A 58 15.12 5.36 -11.49
CA GLY A 58 14.68 6.69 -11.92
C GLY A 58 15.29 7.82 -11.09
N LEU A 59 16.05 8.72 -11.73
CA LEU A 59 16.59 9.94 -11.10
C LEU A 59 15.49 10.97 -10.74
N TYR A 60 14.28 10.79 -11.28
CA TYR A 60 13.18 11.74 -11.14
C TYR A 60 11.83 11.01 -11.06
N ASP A 61 11.14 11.12 -9.92
CA ASP A 61 9.88 10.43 -9.64
C ASP A 61 8.64 11.22 -10.14
N PHE A 62 8.78 12.44 -10.70
CA PHE A 62 7.63 13.30 -11.06
C PHE A 62 6.57 13.43 -9.95
N ASN A 63 6.95 13.20 -8.68
CA ASN A 63 6.05 13.05 -7.53
C ASN A 63 4.98 11.94 -7.66
N LYS A 64 5.13 10.99 -8.61
CA LYS A 64 4.15 9.92 -8.84
C LYS A 64 4.10 8.96 -7.68
N ASN A 65 5.24 8.60 -7.08
CA ASN A 65 5.26 7.78 -5.88
C ASN A 65 4.55 8.48 -4.70
N ARG A 66 4.77 9.79 -4.52
CA ARG A 66 4.06 10.58 -3.49
C ARG A 66 2.56 10.58 -3.72
N SER A 67 2.10 10.89 -4.94
CA SER A 67 0.67 10.87 -5.31
C SER A 67 0.07 9.51 -5.02
N ARG A 68 0.75 8.43 -5.43
CA ARG A 68 0.30 7.06 -5.20
C ARG A 68 0.13 6.72 -3.73
N MET A 69 1.05 7.16 -2.87
CA MET A 69 0.91 6.94 -1.43
C MET A 69 -0.25 7.73 -0.81
N GLN A 70 -0.56 8.92 -1.34
CA GLN A 70 -1.74 9.69 -0.93
C GLN A 70 -3.03 8.95 -1.34
N ASP A 71 -3.12 8.49 -2.58
CA ASP A 71 -4.26 7.72 -3.10
C ASP A 71 -4.43 6.40 -2.32
N PHE A 72 -3.34 5.69 -2.06
CA PHE A 72 -3.34 4.47 -1.24
C PHE A 72 -3.88 4.74 0.16
N THR A 73 -3.44 5.81 0.80
CA THR A 73 -3.90 6.20 2.14
C THR A 73 -5.40 6.51 2.15
N ALA A 74 -5.89 7.21 1.13
CA ALA A 74 -7.31 7.51 0.97
C ALA A 74 -8.14 6.23 0.77
N SER A 75 -7.73 5.34 -0.15
CA SER A 75 -8.38 4.04 -0.38
C SER A 75 -8.38 3.16 0.86
N PHE A 76 -7.28 3.13 1.62
CA PHE A 76 -7.20 2.38 2.87
C PHE A 76 -8.20 2.88 3.90
N LYS A 77 -8.36 4.20 4.04
CA LYS A 77 -9.36 4.80 4.93
C LYS A 77 -10.77 4.40 4.51
N THR A 78 -11.09 4.45 3.21
CA THR A 78 -12.40 4.06 2.67
C THR A 78 -12.70 2.57 2.92
N VAL A 79 -11.76 1.68 2.60
CA VAL A 79 -11.91 0.23 2.83
C VAL A 79 -12.09 -0.07 4.32
N THR A 80 -11.36 0.64 5.20
CA THR A 80 -11.49 0.49 6.66
C THR A 80 -12.87 0.94 7.14
N VAL A 81 -13.35 2.11 6.71
CA VAL A 81 -14.69 2.61 7.07
C VAL A 81 -15.78 1.64 6.61
N ASN A 82 -15.68 1.15 5.37
CA ASN A 82 -16.64 0.19 4.84
C ASN A 82 -16.65 -1.11 5.66
N ALA A 83 -15.48 -1.66 5.99
CA ALA A 83 -15.38 -2.86 6.82
C ALA A 83 -15.96 -2.67 8.23
N LEU A 84 -15.77 -1.48 8.84
CA LEU A 84 -16.36 -1.16 10.14
C LEU A 84 -17.89 -1.03 10.08
N ASN A 85 -18.42 -0.48 8.99
CA ASN A 85 -19.85 -0.32 8.80
C ASN A 85 -20.55 -1.66 8.48
N SER A 86 -19.89 -2.55 7.75
CA SER A 86 -20.41 -3.90 7.44
C SER A 86 -20.54 -4.80 8.67
N GLY A 87 -19.79 -4.54 9.75
CA GLY A 87 -19.92 -5.28 11.02
C GLY A 87 -20.98 -4.74 11.98
N LYS A 88 -21.72 -3.68 11.60
CA LYS A 88 -22.76 -3.05 12.43
C LYS A 88 -24.20 -3.37 12.01
N ASN A 89 -24.39 -4.23 11.01
CA ASN A 89 -25.71 -4.73 10.60
C ASN A 89 -25.90 -6.20 10.98
#